data_AF-A0A399ZDT9-F1
#
_entry.id   AF-A0A399ZDT9-F1
#
_cell.length_a   1.000
_cell.length_b   1.000
_cell.length_c   1.000
_cell.angle_alpha   90.00
_cell.angle_beta   90.00
_cell.angle_gamma   90.00
#
_symmetry.space_group_name_H-M   'P 1'
#
loop_
_entity.id
_entity.type
_entity.pdbx_description
1 polymer ?
#
loop_
_entity_poly.entity_id
_entity_poly.type
_entity_poly.pdbx_seq_one_letter_code
_entity_poly.pdbx_strand_id
1 'polypeptide(L)'
;MSDPSRPSNFEERYRIYLDESGDHVYRATNESAHRFLGLLGCWFNNADYLRFHEALENFKKYHFHHHPDNPIILHREDIINKRRIFKFLQDDQKRAAFDADLLDVIQSANFRVVVVVVDKATLRASYGEGAGHPYHIGLGFLLQRFAGYLNRINRVGDVMAEARGGAEDTLLKDSYTRVYERGIWGVTSADFFSPP
;
A
#
# COMPACT_ATOMS: atom_id res chain seq x y z
N MET A 1 16.66 -16.24 -8.64
CA MET A 1 17.63 -15.80 -9.68
C MET A 1 16.80 -15.04 -10.71
N SER A 2 17.10 -13.75 -10.92
CA SER A 2 16.38 -12.91 -11.87
C SER A 2 16.56 -13.44 -13.30
N ASP A 3 15.47 -13.64 -14.03
CA ASP A 3 15.53 -13.90 -15.47
C ASP A 3 16.25 -12.73 -16.16
N PRO A 4 17.41 -12.97 -16.82
CA PRO A 4 18.19 -11.92 -17.48
C PRO A 4 17.44 -11.20 -18.62
N SER A 5 16.23 -11.65 -18.99
CA SER A 5 15.37 -11.00 -19.99
C SER A 5 14.62 -9.77 -19.49
N ARG A 6 14.49 -9.58 -18.16
CA ARG A 6 13.69 -8.49 -17.58
C ARG A 6 14.57 -7.31 -17.16
N PRO A 7 14.28 -6.07 -17.61
CA PRO A 7 14.99 -4.89 -17.16
C PRO A 7 14.90 -4.75 -15.63
N SER A 8 16.05 -4.72 -14.97
CA SER A 8 16.18 -4.74 -13.52
C SER A 8 16.99 -3.55 -12.97
N ASN A 9 17.31 -2.59 -13.83
CA ASN A 9 17.97 -1.34 -13.42
C ASN A 9 17.10 -0.61 -12.40
N PHE A 10 17.73 0.12 -11.48
CA PHE A 10 17.01 0.81 -10.41
C PHE A 10 15.85 1.66 -10.94
N GLU A 11 16.06 2.50 -11.96
CA GLU A 11 15.01 3.36 -12.53
C GLU A 11 13.80 2.61 -13.12
N GLU A 12 13.99 1.36 -13.51
CA GLU A 12 12.98 0.55 -14.18
C GLU A 12 12.20 -0.35 -13.21
N ARG A 13 12.66 -0.42 -11.95
CA ARG A 13 11.99 -1.20 -10.90
C ARG A 13 10.78 -0.45 -10.36
N TYR A 14 9.82 -1.25 -9.94
CA TYR A 14 8.62 -0.78 -9.27
C TYR A 14 8.61 -1.20 -7.81
N ARG A 15 7.96 -0.41 -6.97
CA ARG A 15 7.70 -0.78 -5.58
C ARG A 15 6.25 -0.52 -5.25
N ILE A 16 5.60 -1.52 -4.65
CA ILE A 16 4.26 -1.37 -4.09
C ILE A 16 4.34 -1.17 -2.58
N TYR A 17 3.58 -0.21 -2.08
CA TYR A 17 3.40 0.14 -0.68
C TYR A 17 2.01 -0.32 -0.24
N LEU A 18 1.94 -1.01 0.89
CA LEU A 18 0.70 -1.59 1.40
C LEU A 18 0.20 -0.87 2.64
N ASP A 19 -1.11 -0.65 2.71
CA ASP A 19 -1.81 -0.18 3.92
C ASP A 19 -3.10 -0.98 4.16
N GLU A 20 -3.48 -1.11 5.43
CA GLU A 20 -4.62 -1.89 5.90
C GLU A 20 -5.65 -0.99 6.62
N SER A 21 -6.91 -1.16 6.24
CA SER A 21 -8.06 -0.58 6.92
C SER A 21 -9.01 -1.67 7.43
N GLY A 22 -9.46 -1.52 8.68
CA GLY A 22 -10.30 -2.49 9.37
C GLY A 22 -9.47 -3.48 10.21
N ASP A 23 -10.05 -4.64 10.46
CA ASP A 23 -9.38 -5.74 11.17
C ASP A 23 -9.52 -7.05 10.38
N HIS A 24 -8.56 -7.96 10.57
CA HIS A 24 -8.54 -9.25 9.88
C HIS A 24 -9.21 -10.39 10.65
N VAL A 25 -9.83 -10.12 11.81
CA VAL A 25 -10.45 -11.17 12.64
C VAL A 25 -11.93 -11.38 12.30
N TYR A 26 -12.43 -12.61 12.45
CA TYR A 26 -13.85 -12.94 12.27
C TYR A 26 -14.68 -12.62 13.53
N ARG A 27 -14.57 -11.40 14.06
CA ARG A 27 -15.36 -10.95 15.21
C ARG A 27 -16.34 -9.87 14.78
N ALA A 28 -17.56 -9.91 15.33
CA ALA A 28 -18.59 -8.87 15.13
C ALA A 28 -18.85 -8.52 13.65
N THR A 29 -18.84 -9.51 12.74
CA THR A 29 -18.98 -9.27 11.29
C THR A 29 -20.37 -8.76 10.86
N ASN A 30 -21.33 -8.72 11.79
CA ASN A 30 -22.61 -8.05 11.65
C ASN A 30 -22.51 -6.52 11.79
N GLU A 31 -21.43 -5.99 12.38
CA GLU A 31 -21.16 -4.55 12.50
C GLU A 31 -20.32 -4.07 11.32
N SER A 32 -20.72 -2.96 10.69
CA SER A 32 -20.03 -2.45 9.49
C SER A 32 -18.54 -2.14 9.75
N ALA A 33 -18.20 -1.69 10.96
CA ALA A 33 -16.83 -1.39 11.38
C ALA A 33 -15.91 -2.62 11.39
N HIS A 34 -16.48 -3.82 11.56
CA HIS A 34 -15.76 -5.09 11.67
C HIS A 34 -16.08 -6.06 10.53
N ARG A 35 -16.97 -5.71 9.60
CA ARG A 35 -17.38 -6.60 8.50
C ARG A 35 -16.36 -6.64 7.38
N PHE A 36 -15.76 -5.50 7.04
CA PHE A 36 -14.90 -5.36 5.88
C PHE A 36 -13.44 -5.23 6.29
N LEU A 37 -12.57 -5.97 5.58
CA LEU A 37 -11.14 -5.70 5.56
C LEU A 37 -10.81 -5.03 4.23
N GLY A 38 -10.12 -3.89 4.27
CA GLY A 38 -9.59 -3.21 3.10
C GLY A 38 -8.08 -3.30 3.06
N LEU A 39 -7.52 -3.77 1.95
CA LEU A 39 -6.10 -3.70 1.66
C LEU A 39 -5.87 -2.78 0.47
N LEU A 40 -5.04 -1.77 0.67
CA LEU A 40 -4.65 -0.82 -0.35
C LEU A 40 -3.21 -1.11 -0.77
N GLY A 41 -2.99 -1.15 -2.09
CA GLY A 41 -1.66 -1.21 -2.68
C GLY A 41 -1.46 0.00 -3.58
N CYS A 42 -0.44 0.81 -3.29
CA CYS A 42 -0.04 1.95 -4.11
C CYS A 42 1.36 1.71 -4.67
N TRP A 43 1.58 1.81 -5.97
CA TRP A 43 2.90 1.56 -6.55
C TRP A 43 3.34 2.59 -7.57
N PHE A 44 4.67 2.75 -7.62
CA PHE A 44 5.41 3.65 -8.50
C PHE A 44 6.49 2.86 -9.24
N ASN A 45 6.99 3.39 -10.37
CA ASN A 45 8.39 3.10 -10.73
C ASN A 45 9.31 4.00 -9.90
N ASN A 46 10.60 3.67 -9.82
CA ASN A 46 11.51 4.41 -8.96
C ASN A 46 11.68 5.89 -9.38
N ALA A 47 11.75 6.19 -10.68
CA ALA A 47 11.86 7.58 -11.15
C ALA A 47 10.66 8.46 -10.73
N ASP A 48 9.44 7.93 -10.88
CA ASP A 48 8.20 8.58 -10.48
C ASP A 48 8.10 8.72 -8.96
N TYR A 49 8.56 7.71 -8.21
CA TYR A 49 8.63 7.79 -6.76
C TYR A 49 9.57 8.90 -6.29
N LEU A 50 10.76 9.02 -6.89
CA LEU A 50 11.73 10.06 -6.53
C LEU A 50 11.17 11.46 -6.80
N ARG A 51 10.52 11.67 -7.96
CA ARG A 51 9.83 12.93 -8.27
C ARG A 51 8.73 13.25 -7.25
N PHE A 52 7.90 12.27 -6.92
CA PHE A 52 6.85 12.42 -5.91
C PHE A 52 7.44 12.74 -4.53
N HIS A 53 8.49 12.04 -4.13
CA HIS A 53 9.16 12.25 -2.85
C HIS A 53 9.72 13.68 -2.74
N GLU A 54 10.42 14.16 -3.75
CA GLU A 54 10.93 15.53 -3.78
C GLU A 54 9.81 16.58 -3.70
N ALA A 55 8.74 16.40 -4.47
CA ALA A 55 7.57 17.28 -4.43
C ALA A 55 6.92 17.31 -3.04
N LEU A 56 6.76 16.15 -2.41
CA LEU A 56 6.19 16.02 -1.08
C LEU A 56 7.09 16.66 0.00
N GLU A 57 8.41 16.49 -0.09
CA GLU A 57 9.34 17.12 0.85
C GLU A 57 9.37 18.64 0.69
N ASN A 58 9.28 19.17 -0.53
CA ASN A 58 9.16 20.60 -0.77
C ASN A 58 7.85 21.16 -0.18
N PHE A 59 6.74 20.45 -0.37
CA PHE A 59 5.46 20.76 0.27
C PHE A 59 5.59 20.83 1.80
N LYS A 60 6.23 19.82 2.43
CA LYS A 60 6.42 19.81 3.89
C LYS A 60 7.31 20.94 4.37
N LYS A 61 8.38 21.27 3.63
CA LYS A 61 9.28 22.39 3.98
C LYS A 61 8.54 23.71 3.98
N TYR A 62 7.70 23.95 2.97
CA TYR A 62 6.91 25.17 2.83
C TYR A 62 5.91 25.36 3.99
N HIS A 63 5.19 24.29 4.37
CA HIS A 63 4.11 24.41 5.37
C HIS A 63 4.57 24.27 6.84
N PHE A 64 5.62 23.50 7.14
CA PHE A 64 5.95 23.13 8.52
C PHE A 64 7.27 23.68 9.06
N HIS A 65 8.16 24.21 8.22
CA HIS A 65 9.50 24.68 8.61
C HIS A 65 10.21 23.70 9.59
N HIS A 66 10.32 22.43 9.20
CA HIS A 66 10.86 21.37 10.05
C HIS A 66 12.34 21.08 9.75
N HIS A 67 13.05 20.55 10.74
CA HIS A 67 14.42 20.07 10.55
C HIS A 67 14.41 18.72 9.82
N PRO A 68 15.30 18.45 8.84
CA PRO A 68 15.36 17.18 8.13
C PRO A 68 15.49 15.94 9.04
N ASP A 69 16.21 16.07 10.16
CA ASP A 69 16.36 14.99 11.15
C ASP A 69 15.06 14.68 11.92
N ASN A 70 14.03 15.52 11.79
CA ASN A 70 12.72 15.35 12.40
C ASN A 70 11.63 15.43 11.31
N PRO A 71 11.57 14.44 10.40
CA PRO A 71 10.65 14.48 9.27
C PRO A 71 9.20 14.50 9.75
N ILE A 72 8.39 15.35 9.11
CA ILE A 72 6.95 15.41 9.42
C ILE A 72 6.24 14.24 8.76
N ILE A 73 5.52 13.48 9.58
CA ILE A 73 4.62 12.42 9.13
C ILE A 73 3.22 13.00 8.99
N LEU A 74 2.65 12.88 7.78
CA LEU A 74 1.32 13.38 7.45
C LEU A 74 0.23 12.41 7.94
N HIS A 75 0.00 12.39 9.25
CA HIS A 75 -1.08 11.57 9.83
C HIS A 75 -2.45 12.18 9.51
N ARG A 76 -3.27 11.46 8.75
CA ARG A 76 -4.63 11.89 8.37
C ARG A 76 -5.47 12.32 9.58
N GLU A 77 -5.44 11.56 10.67
CA GLU A 77 -6.19 11.90 11.88
C GLU A 77 -5.72 13.22 12.50
N ASP A 78 -4.42 13.50 12.47
CA ASP A 78 -3.86 14.74 13.00
C ASP A 78 -4.25 15.96 12.15
N ILE A 79 -4.25 15.79 10.81
CA ILE A 79 -4.63 16.81 9.82
C ILE A 79 -6.11 17.15 9.95
N ILE A 80 -7.00 16.15 9.89
CA ILE A 80 -8.46 16.35 9.92
C ILE A 80 -8.90 17.01 11.22
N ASN A 81 -8.32 16.59 12.35
CA ASN A 81 -8.63 17.15 13.67
C ASN A 81 -7.81 18.40 14.00
N LYS A 82 -6.97 18.89 13.08
CA LYS A 82 -6.15 20.11 13.23
C LYS A 82 -5.36 20.11 14.54
N ARG A 83 -4.74 18.99 14.88
CA ARG A 83 -4.02 18.78 16.15
C ARG A 83 -2.50 18.73 15.96
N ARG A 84 -1.76 18.81 17.07
CA ARG A 84 -0.28 18.81 17.09
C ARG A 84 0.30 19.87 16.16
N ILE A 85 1.20 19.49 15.25
CA ILE A 85 1.84 20.42 14.30
C ILE A 85 0.85 20.99 13.28
N PHE A 86 -0.33 20.36 13.10
CA PHE A 86 -1.36 20.80 12.16
C PHE A 86 -2.36 21.81 12.75
N LYS A 87 -2.12 22.33 13.96
CA LYS A 87 -2.97 23.36 14.58
C LYS A 87 -3.10 24.63 13.74
N PHE A 88 -2.12 24.95 12.90
CA PHE A 88 -2.20 26.11 12.00
C PHE A 88 -3.33 26.01 10.97
N LEU A 89 -3.84 24.80 10.68
CA LEU A 89 -5.00 24.57 9.80
C LEU A 89 -6.33 25.03 10.40
N GLN A 90 -6.32 25.56 11.63
CA GLN A 90 -7.45 26.29 12.20
C GLN A 90 -7.69 27.63 11.48
N ASP A 91 -6.64 28.19 10.88
CA ASP A 91 -6.75 29.33 9.96
C ASP A 91 -7.24 28.85 8.59
N ASP A 92 -8.37 29.38 8.13
CA ASP A 92 -9.02 28.95 6.91
C ASP A 92 -8.20 29.24 5.65
N GLN A 93 -7.43 30.33 5.61
CA GLN A 93 -6.58 30.67 4.48
C GLN A 93 -5.39 29.71 4.40
N LYS A 94 -4.74 29.44 5.54
CA LYS A 94 -3.63 28.46 5.58
C LYS A 94 -4.11 27.06 5.25
N ARG A 95 -5.30 26.66 5.73
CA ARG A 95 -5.89 25.37 5.37
C ARG A 95 -6.17 25.27 3.87
N ALA A 96 -6.77 26.29 3.27
CA ALA A 96 -7.06 26.26 1.84
C ALA A 96 -5.78 26.15 0.99
N ALA A 97 -4.72 26.87 1.36
CA ALA A 97 -3.42 26.76 0.71
C ALA A 97 -2.80 25.36 0.89
N PHE A 98 -2.79 24.85 2.13
CA PHE A 98 -2.31 23.50 2.45
C PHE A 98 -3.04 22.40 1.66
N ASP A 99 -4.37 22.46 1.61
CA ASP A 99 -5.18 21.47 0.92
C ASP A 99 -4.95 21.53 -0.60
N ALA A 100 -4.88 22.75 -1.18
CA ALA A 100 -4.60 22.94 -2.59
C ALA A 100 -3.21 22.38 -2.98
N ASP A 101 -2.16 22.77 -2.25
CA ASP A 101 -0.80 22.31 -2.54
C ASP A 101 -0.65 20.78 -2.37
N LEU A 102 -1.30 20.20 -1.35
CA LEU A 102 -1.28 18.74 -1.14
C LEU A 102 -1.99 18.00 -2.28
N LEU A 103 -3.13 18.53 -2.73
CA LEU A 103 -3.85 17.96 -3.87
C LEU A 103 -3.01 18.06 -5.15
N ASP A 104 -2.31 19.17 -5.38
CA ASP A 104 -1.45 19.35 -6.53
C ASP A 104 -0.28 18.35 -6.55
N VAL A 105 0.34 18.07 -5.39
CA VAL A 105 1.37 17.03 -5.25
C VAL A 105 0.80 15.66 -5.62
N ILE A 106 -0.40 15.32 -5.15
CA ILE A 106 -1.03 14.02 -5.43
C ILE A 106 -1.44 13.92 -6.91
N GLN A 107 -2.03 14.98 -7.48
CA GLN A 107 -2.48 15.01 -8.88
C GLN A 107 -1.32 14.91 -9.87
N SER A 108 -0.18 15.48 -9.53
CA SER A 108 1.03 15.45 -10.37
C SER A 108 1.79 14.12 -10.27
N ALA A 109 1.48 13.28 -9.28
CA ALA A 109 2.19 12.04 -9.03
C ALA A 109 1.71 10.92 -9.98
N ASN A 110 2.67 10.20 -10.56
CA ASN A 110 2.37 9.04 -11.42
C ASN A 110 2.49 7.74 -10.62
N PHE A 111 1.40 7.36 -9.96
CA PHE A 111 1.27 6.09 -9.27
C PHE A 111 0.02 5.34 -9.72
N ARG A 112 -0.05 4.08 -9.32
CA ARG A 112 -1.23 3.25 -9.50
C ARG A 112 -1.71 2.74 -8.15
N VAL A 113 -3.02 2.60 -8.02
CA VAL A 113 -3.66 2.08 -6.80
C VAL A 113 -4.48 0.86 -7.15
N VAL A 114 -4.46 -0.11 -6.25
CA VAL A 114 -5.42 -1.20 -6.17
C VAL A 114 -5.98 -1.24 -4.76
N VAL A 115 -7.28 -1.47 -4.63
CA VAL A 115 -7.91 -1.73 -3.34
C VAL A 115 -8.63 -3.07 -3.43
N VAL A 116 -8.38 -3.94 -2.47
CA VAL A 116 -9.09 -5.20 -2.29
C VAL A 116 -9.93 -5.08 -1.03
N VAL A 117 -11.24 -5.28 -1.16
CA VAL A 117 -12.18 -5.29 -0.04
C VAL A 117 -12.70 -6.69 0.15
N VAL A 118 -12.50 -7.25 1.35
CA VAL A 118 -13.00 -8.57 1.74
C VAL A 118 -14.22 -8.39 2.64
N ASP A 119 -15.38 -8.85 2.19
CA ASP A 119 -16.57 -8.99 3.03
C ASP A 119 -16.46 -10.25 3.89
N LYS A 120 -16.01 -10.11 5.13
CA LYS A 120 -15.79 -11.23 6.06
C LYS A 120 -17.08 -11.94 6.41
N ALA A 121 -18.22 -11.25 6.44
CA ALA A 121 -19.51 -11.87 6.71
C ALA A 121 -19.90 -12.83 5.58
N THR A 122 -19.79 -12.37 4.33
CA THR A 122 -20.07 -13.19 3.14
C THR A 122 -19.08 -14.35 3.02
N LEU A 123 -17.80 -14.11 3.30
CA LEU A 123 -16.76 -15.13 3.29
C LEU A 123 -17.03 -16.22 4.34
N ARG A 124 -17.37 -15.83 5.58
CA ARG A 124 -17.70 -16.77 6.65
C ARG A 124 -18.99 -17.55 6.37
N ALA A 125 -20.01 -16.89 5.82
CA ALA A 125 -21.27 -17.54 5.45
C ALA A 125 -21.07 -18.60 4.35
N SER A 126 -20.16 -18.35 3.41
CA SER A 126 -19.92 -19.25 2.26
C SER A 126 -19.06 -20.47 2.62
N TYR A 127 -18.10 -20.31 3.54
CA TYR A 127 -17.07 -21.34 3.79
C TYR A 127 -17.00 -21.84 5.24
N GLY A 128 -17.78 -21.28 6.17
CA GLY A 128 -17.83 -21.71 7.57
C GLY A 128 -16.45 -21.70 8.23
N GLU A 129 -16.10 -22.77 8.95
CA GLU A 129 -14.76 -22.95 9.56
C GLU A 129 -13.62 -23.08 8.55
N GLY A 130 -13.94 -23.41 7.29
CA GLY A 130 -12.97 -23.45 6.20
C GLY A 130 -12.68 -22.08 5.56
N ALA A 131 -13.31 -21.00 6.04
CA ALA A 131 -13.07 -19.66 5.51
C ALA A 131 -11.61 -19.25 5.72
N GLY A 132 -10.90 -18.97 4.62
CA GLY A 132 -9.51 -18.54 4.68
C GLY A 132 -9.34 -17.23 5.44
N HIS A 133 -8.12 -16.96 5.92
CA HIS A 133 -7.84 -15.73 6.65
C HIS A 133 -8.03 -14.50 5.72
N PRO A 134 -8.85 -13.50 6.12
CA PRO A 134 -9.20 -12.37 5.26
C PRO A 134 -7.99 -11.62 4.71
N TYR A 135 -6.96 -11.41 5.53
CA TYR A 135 -5.73 -10.75 5.13
C TYR A 135 -4.99 -11.51 4.02
N HIS A 136 -4.84 -12.83 4.14
CA HIS A 136 -4.12 -13.64 3.15
C HIS A 136 -4.85 -13.67 1.81
N ILE A 137 -6.19 -13.75 1.85
CA ILE A 137 -7.01 -13.69 0.64
C ILE A 137 -6.85 -12.33 -0.04
N GLY A 138 -7.01 -11.24 0.74
CA GLY A 138 -6.89 -9.89 0.21
C GLY A 138 -5.51 -9.60 -0.38
N LEU A 139 -4.45 -9.93 0.38
CA LEU A 139 -3.06 -9.74 -0.03
C LEU A 139 -2.75 -10.55 -1.29
N GLY A 140 -3.25 -11.78 -1.38
CA GLY A 140 -3.12 -12.61 -2.57
C GLY A 140 -3.67 -11.91 -3.83
N PHE A 141 -4.93 -11.46 -3.78
CA PHE A 141 -5.53 -10.74 -4.90
C PHE A 141 -4.78 -9.45 -5.24
N LEU A 142 -4.31 -8.71 -4.23
CA LEU A 142 -3.54 -7.49 -4.42
C LEU A 142 -2.22 -7.77 -5.16
N LEU A 143 -1.45 -8.76 -4.69
CA LEU A 143 -0.17 -9.14 -5.28
C LEU A 143 -0.35 -9.68 -6.70
N GLN A 144 -1.44 -10.40 -6.99
CA GLN A 144 -1.77 -10.81 -8.36
C GLN A 144 -1.99 -9.63 -9.29
N ARG A 145 -2.66 -8.57 -8.85
CA ARG A 145 -2.88 -7.36 -9.67
C ARG A 145 -1.57 -6.65 -9.95
N PHE A 146 -0.71 -6.53 -8.95
CA PHE A 146 0.61 -5.92 -9.11
C PHE A 146 1.51 -6.75 -10.05
N ALA A 147 1.61 -8.06 -9.84
CA ALA A 147 2.40 -8.95 -10.69
C ALA A 147 1.88 -9.00 -12.13
N GLY A 148 0.56 -9.07 -12.30
CA GLY A 148 -0.09 -9.02 -13.62
C GLY A 148 0.21 -7.71 -14.34
N TYR A 149 0.28 -6.59 -13.63
CA TYR A 149 0.70 -5.31 -14.20
C TYR A 149 2.17 -5.35 -14.65
N LEU A 150 3.09 -5.76 -13.77
CA LEU A 150 4.52 -5.85 -14.08
C LEU A 150 4.81 -6.77 -15.27
N ASN A 151 4.11 -7.90 -15.37
CA ASN A 151 4.21 -8.82 -16.49
C ASN A 151 3.81 -8.17 -17.82
N ARG A 152 2.72 -7.40 -17.84
CA ARG A 152 2.24 -6.73 -19.07
C ARG A 152 3.22 -5.70 -19.61
N ILE A 153 3.98 -5.05 -18.73
CA ILE A 153 4.96 -4.02 -19.11
C ILE A 153 6.40 -4.56 -19.17
N ASN A 154 6.59 -5.87 -19.00
CA ASN A 154 7.88 -6.54 -18.88
C ASN A 154 8.83 -5.82 -17.90
N ARG A 155 8.41 -5.70 -16.63
CA ARG A 155 9.20 -5.11 -15.54
C ARG A 155 9.17 -5.98 -14.29
N VAL A 156 9.99 -5.62 -13.32
CA VAL A 156 10.08 -6.26 -12.00
C VAL A 156 9.82 -5.25 -10.89
N GLY A 157 9.48 -5.75 -9.71
CA GLY A 157 9.27 -4.90 -8.55
C GLY A 157 9.25 -5.69 -7.25
N ASP A 158 9.19 -4.94 -6.16
CA ASP A 158 9.17 -5.48 -4.81
C ASP A 158 8.06 -4.83 -3.96
N VAL A 159 7.84 -5.39 -2.77
CA VAL A 159 6.73 -5.05 -1.89
C VAL A 159 7.29 -4.45 -0.60
N MET A 160 6.73 -3.33 -0.20
CA MET A 160 6.97 -2.67 1.08
C MET A 160 5.68 -2.67 1.88
N ALA A 161 5.63 -3.45 2.95
CA ALA A 161 4.53 -3.41 3.91
C ALA A 161 4.95 -2.60 5.14
N GLU A 162 4.06 -1.76 5.67
CA GLU A 162 4.30 -1.13 6.97
C GLU A 162 4.31 -2.21 8.06
N ALA A 163 5.40 -2.29 8.84
CA ALA A 163 5.56 -3.33 9.84
C ALA A 163 4.62 -3.09 11.05
N ARG A 164 3.52 -3.87 11.18
CA ARG A 164 2.85 -4.03 12.48
C ARG A 164 3.33 -5.32 13.17
N GLY A 165 4.62 -5.32 13.54
CA GLY A 165 5.24 -6.38 14.36
C GLY A 165 5.70 -7.63 13.59
N GLY A 166 6.63 -8.38 14.19
CA GLY A 166 7.34 -9.49 13.53
C GLY A 166 6.50 -10.70 13.11
N ALA A 167 5.26 -10.82 13.61
CA ALA A 167 4.33 -11.86 13.19
C ALA A 167 3.77 -11.58 11.79
N GLU A 168 3.43 -10.32 11.49
CA GLU A 168 2.94 -9.92 10.17
C GLU A 168 4.04 -9.99 9.10
N ASP A 169 5.30 -9.71 9.47
CA ASP A 169 6.44 -9.80 8.55
C ASP A 169 6.69 -11.25 8.07
N THR A 170 6.46 -12.24 8.94
CA THR A 170 6.52 -13.66 8.59
C THR A 170 5.35 -14.06 7.69
N LEU A 171 4.14 -13.60 8.01
CA LEU A 171 2.92 -13.86 7.25
C LEU A 171 2.95 -13.22 5.85
N LEU A 172 3.57 -12.05 5.72
CA LEU A 172 3.81 -11.35 4.46
C LEU A 172 4.80 -12.13 3.60
N LYS A 173 5.93 -12.57 4.19
CA LYS A 173 6.93 -13.41 3.51
C LYS A 173 6.35 -14.74 3.03
N ASP A 174 5.54 -15.40 3.85
CA ASP A 174 4.88 -16.67 3.48
C ASP A 174 3.86 -16.48 2.36
N SER A 175 3.07 -15.40 2.42
CA SER A 175 2.10 -15.06 1.38
C SER A 175 2.83 -14.70 0.08
N TYR A 176 3.86 -13.86 0.14
CA TYR A 176 4.69 -13.49 -1.00
C TYR A 176 5.35 -14.72 -1.63
N THR A 177 5.96 -15.59 -0.81
CA THR A 177 6.59 -16.84 -1.26
C THR A 177 5.57 -17.77 -1.90
N ARG A 178 4.37 -17.90 -1.33
CA ARG A 178 3.30 -18.72 -1.92
C ARG A 178 2.80 -18.16 -3.25
N VAL A 179 2.55 -16.85 -3.34
CA VAL A 179 2.14 -16.20 -4.60
C VAL A 179 3.25 -16.32 -5.64
N TYR A 180 4.50 -16.12 -5.21
CA TYR A 180 5.67 -16.24 -6.06
C TYR A 180 5.85 -17.65 -6.59
N GLU A 181 5.95 -18.66 -5.72
CA GLU A 181 6.30 -20.05 -6.04
C GLU A 181 5.17 -20.86 -6.68
N ARG A 182 3.90 -20.52 -6.41
CA ARG A 182 2.76 -21.40 -6.75
C ARG A 182 1.66 -20.72 -7.53
N GLY A 183 1.77 -19.42 -7.80
CA GLY A 183 0.61 -18.60 -8.13
C GLY A 183 -0.43 -18.67 -6.99
N ILE A 184 -1.68 -18.27 -7.25
CA ILE A 184 -2.76 -18.47 -6.27
C ILE A 184 -3.82 -19.37 -6.88
N TRP A 185 -4.24 -20.37 -6.11
CA TRP A 185 -5.33 -21.29 -6.45
C TRP A 185 -5.05 -22.23 -7.63
N GLY A 186 -3.82 -22.73 -7.76
CA GLY A 186 -3.49 -23.80 -8.72
C GLY A 186 -3.27 -23.33 -10.15
N VAL A 187 -3.08 -22.03 -10.38
CA VAL A 187 -2.63 -21.50 -11.67
C VAL A 187 -1.10 -21.47 -11.66
N THR A 188 -0.49 -22.51 -12.22
CA THR A 188 0.96 -22.73 -12.30
C THR A 188 1.64 -21.71 -13.23
N SER A 189 2.43 -20.79 -12.68
CA SER A 189 3.90 -20.79 -12.77
C SER A 189 4.46 -19.47 -12.20
N ALA A 190 5.71 -19.54 -11.79
CA ALA A 190 6.25 -18.84 -10.63
C ALA A 190 7.60 -18.19 -10.92
N ASP A 191 7.87 -17.89 -12.18
CA ASP A 191 9.19 -17.39 -12.61
C ASP A 191 9.31 -15.85 -12.45
N PHE A 192 8.43 -15.21 -11.66
CA PHE A 192 8.02 -13.82 -11.93
C PHE A 192 8.39 -12.76 -10.88
N PHE A 193 8.89 -13.13 -9.71
CA PHE A 193 9.24 -12.18 -8.64
C PHE A 193 10.70 -12.34 -8.19
N SER A 194 11.30 -11.29 -7.63
CA SER A 194 12.56 -11.42 -6.88
C SER A 194 12.25 -11.38 -5.37
N PRO A 195 12.95 -12.18 -4.54
CA PRO A 195 12.90 -12.01 -3.09
C PRO A 195 13.43 -10.62 -2.67
N PRO A 196 13.07 -10.16 -1.45
CA PRO A 196 13.57 -8.90 -0.89
C PRO A 196 15.10 -8.84 -0.83
#